data_AF-A0A1F2T275-F1
#
_entry.id   AF-A0A1F2T275-F1
#
_cell.length_a   1.000
_cell.length_b   1.000
_cell.length_c   1.000
_cell.angle_alpha   90.00
_cell.angle_beta   90.00
_cell.angle_gamma   90.00
#
_symmetry.space_group_name_H-M   'P 1'
#
loop_
_entity.id
_entity.type
_entity.pdbx_description
1 polymer ?
#
loop_
_entity_poly.entity_id
_entity_poly.type
_entity_poly.pdbx_seq_one_letter_code
_entity_poly.pdbx_strand_id
1 'polypeptide(L)'
;MNRLSFGVQSFRDEELRRLSRLHSAGRVRTAFAEARDAGFDNISLDLMMWLPEQRVSDWLESVDAAIGLEPDHVSMYLLEVYPNAPLKDDMLRARWSQAPDDDAATMYTTALERFHAAGLIQYEISNVARCGRRSRHNLKYWTDGEWLGFGCGAHSTRDGVRWKNVAATDEYIARIHRREAVAVDRRTLTGEERLGDALFTGLRLAEGLDLETINRRYHVDVWGRYGAALESFIDAGCLVRDDSRLWLTRRGMLLANEVMTVFV
;
A
#
# COMPACT_ATOMS: atom_id res chain seq x y z
N MET A 1 -12.25 -6.56 -18.42
CA MET A 1 -11.52 -5.78 -17.39
C MET A 1 -12.51 -4.77 -16.84
N ASN A 2 -12.75 -4.71 -15.52
CA ASN A 2 -13.83 -3.90 -14.91
C ASN A 2 -13.31 -2.91 -13.85
N ARG A 3 -12.01 -2.62 -13.84
CA ARG A 3 -11.37 -1.66 -12.94
C ARG A 3 -10.16 -1.05 -13.63
N LEU A 4 -9.93 0.24 -13.42
CA LEU A 4 -8.71 0.96 -13.81
C LEU A 4 -8.06 1.61 -12.59
N SER A 5 -6.73 1.74 -12.62
CA SER A 5 -5.96 2.52 -11.64
C SER A 5 -5.07 3.50 -12.38
N PHE A 6 -5.15 4.77 -12.02
CA PHE A 6 -4.31 5.82 -12.57
C PHE A 6 -3.22 6.19 -11.57
N GLY A 7 -1.97 6.07 -11.99
CA GLY A 7 -0.84 6.64 -11.28
C GLY A 7 -0.85 8.16 -11.42
N VAL A 8 -1.49 8.86 -10.49
CA VAL A 8 -1.61 10.34 -10.52
C VAL A 8 -0.41 10.98 -9.85
N GLN A 9 -0.02 10.46 -8.67
CA GLN A 9 0.95 11.00 -7.73
C GLN A 9 0.54 12.35 -7.14
N SER A 10 0.32 13.37 -7.96
CA SER A 10 -0.05 14.72 -7.53
C SER A 10 -0.91 15.42 -8.58
N PHE A 11 -1.77 16.35 -8.14
CA PHE A 11 -2.48 17.28 -9.03
C PHE A 11 -1.74 18.62 -9.22
N ARG A 12 -0.48 18.69 -8.78
CA ARG A 12 0.41 19.84 -8.99
C ARG A 12 1.52 19.47 -9.97
N ASP A 13 1.52 20.10 -11.14
CA ASP A 13 2.50 19.84 -12.20
C ASP A 13 3.95 20.10 -11.75
N GLU A 14 4.16 20.98 -10.78
CA GLU A 14 5.50 21.21 -10.22
C GLU A 14 6.02 19.98 -9.45
N GLU A 15 5.18 19.34 -8.64
CA GLU A 15 5.55 18.12 -7.91
C GLU A 15 5.78 16.96 -8.88
N LEU A 16 4.94 16.85 -9.93
CA LEU A 16 5.12 15.86 -10.99
C LEU A 16 6.46 16.03 -11.72
N ARG A 17 6.87 17.27 -12.01
CA ARG A 17 8.19 17.56 -12.59
C ARG A 17 9.33 17.16 -11.66
N ARG A 18 9.24 17.44 -10.35
CA ARG A 18 10.24 17.00 -9.36
C ARG A 18 10.36 15.47 -9.31
N LEU A 19 9.25 14.77 -9.52
CA LEU A 19 9.21 13.31 -9.61
C LEU A 19 9.57 12.74 -11.00
N SER A 20 10.00 13.57 -11.95
CA SER A 20 10.29 13.17 -13.32
C SER A 20 9.13 12.44 -14.01
N ARG A 21 7.88 12.80 -13.68
CA ARG A 21 6.68 12.26 -14.32
C ARG A 21 6.45 12.93 -15.68
N LEU A 22 6.08 12.12 -16.67
CA LEU A 22 5.85 12.57 -18.05
C LEU A 22 4.41 13.08 -18.29
N HIS A 23 3.51 12.90 -17.33
CA HIS A 23 2.12 13.37 -17.40
C HIS A 23 1.92 14.66 -16.59
N SER A 24 0.81 15.35 -16.87
CA SER A 24 0.32 16.50 -16.11
C SER A 24 -0.98 16.18 -15.39
N ALA A 25 -1.34 17.01 -14.41
CA ALA A 25 -2.62 16.97 -13.73
C ALA A 25 -3.79 17.09 -14.73
N GLY A 26 -3.65 17.95 -15.75
CA GLY A 26 -4.64 18.10 -16.82
C GLY A 26 -4.85 16.81 -17.63
N ARG A 27 -3.77 16.08 -17.95
CA ARG A 27 -3.88 14.80 -18.66
C ARG A 27 -4.58 13.74 -17.81
N VAL A 28 -4.33 13.71 -16.50
CA VAL A 28 -5.03 12.80 -15.56
C VAL A 28 -6.52 13.07 -15.56
N ARG A 29 -6.94 14.34 -15.45
CA ARG A 29 -8.37 14.71 -15.47
C ARG A 29 -9.05 14.26 -16.77
N THR A 30 -8.38 14.47 -17.90
CA THR A 30 -8.87 14.06 -19.21
C THR A 30 -8.99 12.54 -19.31
N ALA A 31 -7.95 11.80 -18.91
CA ALA A 31 -7.95 10.34 -18.94
C ALA A 31 -9.01 9.72 -17.99
N PHE A 32 -9.27 10.34 -16.85
CA PHE A 32 -10.33 9.93 -15.95
C PHE A 32 -11.72 10.08 -16.59
N ALA A 33 -11.98 11.23 -17.22
CA ALA A 33 -13.23 11.46 -17.95
C ALA A 33 -13.40 10.47 -19.11
N GLU A 34 -12.35 10.27 -19.93
CA GLU A 34 -12.34 9.27 -21.01
C GLU A 34 -12.68 7.86 -20.49
N ALA A 35 -12.14 7.47 -19.32
CA ALA A 35 -12.44 6.18 -18.72
C ALA A 35 -13.90 6.09 -18.24
N ARG A 36 -14.45 7.15 -17.64
CA ARG A 36 -15.87 7.20 -17.26
C ARG A 36 -16.78 7.10 -18.49
N ASP A 37 -16.48 7.84 -19.55
CA ASP A 37 -17.24 7.83 -20.81
C ASP A 37 -17.18 6.46 -21.50
N ALA A 38 -16.06 5.74 -21.37
CA ALA A 38 -15.91 4.37 -21.85
C ALA A 38 -16.66 3.32 -20.99
N GLY A 39 -17.33 3.74 -19.90
CA GLY A 39 -18.17 2.89 -19.06
C GLY A 39 -17.45 2.27 -17.86
N PHE A 40 -16.25 2.73 -17.48
CA PHE A 40 -15.59 2.25 -16.26
C PHE A 40 -16.25 2.86 -15.01
N ASP A 41 -16.80 1.99 -14.17
CA ASP A 41 -17.50 2.34 -12.93
C ASP A 41 -16.66 2.07 -11.67
N ASN A 42 -15.41 1.67 -11.83
CA ASN A 42 -14.48 1.35 -10.75
C ASN A 42 -13.08 1.90 -11.08
N ILE A 43 -12.86 3.16 -10.73
CA ILE A 43 -11.62 3.86 -11.05
C ILE A 43 -10.89 4.23 -9.76
N SER A 44 -9.62 3.84 -9.70
CA SER A 44 -8.68 4.15 -8.62
C SER A 44 -7.73 5.28 -9.03
N LEU A 45 -7.43 6.18 -8.09
CA LEU A 45 -6.37 7.18 -8.23
C LEU A 45 -5.26 6.89 -7.22
N ASP A 46 -4.03 6.77 -7.68
CA ASP A 46 -2.87 6.53 -6.82
C ASP A 46 -2.11 7.84 -6.62
N LEU A 47 -2.24 8.40 -5.42
CA LEU A 47 -1.60 9.62 -4.96
C LEU A 47 -0.34 9.31 -4.15
N MET A 48 0.59 10.25 -4.12
CA MET A 48 1.80 10.20 -3.30
C MET A 48 1.87 11.44 -2.43
N MET A 49 2.07 11.23 -1.13
CA MET A 49 2.30 12.27 -0.14
C MET A 49 3.77 12.26 0.31
N TRP A 50 4.17 13.30 1.03
CA TRP A 50 5.52 13.49 1.54
C TRP A 50 6.58 13.58 0.43
N LEU A 51 6.19 14.24 -0.66
CA LEU A 51 7.08 14.51 -1.79
C LEU A 51 8.13 15.57 -1.41
N PRO A 52 9.25 15.67 -2.15
CA PRO A 52 10.25 16.72 -1.92
C PRO A 52 9.63 18.11 -2.02
N GLU A 53 9.87 18.94 -1.00
CA GLU A 53 9.34 20.31 -0.87
C GLU A 53 7.80 20.40 -0.93
N GLN A 54 7.08 19.32 -0.60
CA GLN A 54 5.61 19.34 -0.52
C GLN A 54 5.17 19.84 0.84
N ARG A 55 4.33 20.88 0.85
CA ARG A 55 3.71 21.39 2.09
C ARG A 55 2.37 20.69 2.31
N VAL A 56 1.89 20.71 3.55
CA VAL A 56 0.56 20.19 3.90
C VAL A 56 -0.53 20.80 3.00
N SER A 57 -0.48 22.10 2.73
CA SER A 57 -1.45 22.76 1.83
C SER A 57 -1.43 22.21 0.41
N ASP A 58 -0.23 21.94 -0.13
CA ASP A 58 -0.04 21.48 -1.51
C ASP A 58 -0.57 20.03 -1.69
N TRP A 59 -0.34 19.19 -0.67
CA TRP A 59 -0.93 17.85 -0.58
C TRP A 59 -2.47 17.92 -0.52
N LEU A 60 -3.01 18.78 0.33
CA LEU A 60 -4.46 18.88 0.52
C LEU A 60 -5.18 19.43 -0.72
N GLU A 61 -4.54 20.30 -1.50
CA GLU A 61 -5.05 20.66 -2.83
C GLU A 61 -5.15 19.44 -3.77
N SER A 62 -4.17 18.54 -3.73
CA SER A 62 -4.22 17.30 -4.52
C SER A 62 -5.31 16.34 -4.03
N VAL A 63 -5.54 16.26 -2.73
CA VAL A 63 -6.65 15.50 -2.14
C VAL A 63 -8.01 16.06 -2.62
N ASP A 64 -8.21 17.37 -2.54
CA ASP A 64 -9.46 18.02 -2.99
C ASP A 64 -9.68 17.84 -4.49
N ALA A 65 -8.61 17.98 -5.27
CA ALA A 65 -8.63 17.72 -6.71
C ALA A 65 -9.02 16.28 -7.04
N ALA A 66 -8.54 15.29 -6.27
CA ALA A 66 -8.93 13.89 -6.40
C ALA A 66 -10.39 13.68 -6.04
N ILE A 67 -10.84 14.23 -4.91
CA ILE A 67 -12.24 14.16 -4.47
C ILE A 67 -13.18 14.73 -5.53
N GLY A 68 -12.83 15.87 -6.14
CA GLY A 68 -13.61 16.51 -7.19
C GLY A 68 -13.74 15.69 -8.49
N LEU A 69 -12.93 14.65 -8.69
CA LEU A 69 -13.13 13.68 -9.78
C LEU A 69 -14.08 12.54 -9.39
N GLU A 70 -14.49 12.46 -8.13
CA GLU A 70 -15.36 11.41 -7.60
C GLU A 70 -14.88 9.97 -7.92
N PRO A 71 -13.65 9.59 -7.52
CA PRO A 71 -13.15 8.25 -7.73
C PRO A 71 -13.87 7.22 -6.86
N ASP A 72 -13.73 5.95 -7.23
CA ASP A 72 -14.27 4.81 -6.47
C ASP A 72 -13.30 4.34 -5.39
N HIS A 73 -12.01 4.62 -5.58
CA HIS A 73 -10.91 4.20 -4.74
C HIS A 73 -9.76 5.19 -4.83
N VAL A 74 -9.05 5.43 -3.73
CA VAL A 74 -7.82 6.22 -3.71
C VAL A 74 -6.76 5.49 -2.91
N SER A 75 -5.57 5.40 -3.48
CA SER A 75 -4.36 4.94 -2.80
C SER A 75 -3.53 6.17 -2.42
N MET A 76 -3.06 6.25 -1.18
CA MET A 76 -2.21 7.31 -0.64
C MET A 76 -0.91 6.68 -0.18
N TYR A 77 0.13 6.81 -1.01
CA TYR A 77 1.44 6.27 -0.70
C TYR A 77 2.34 7.33 -0.09
N LEU A 78 3.00 6.99 1.01
CA LEU A 78 4.12 7.76 1.53
C LEU A 78 5.33 7.56 0.61
N LEU A 79 5.98 8.63 0.16
CA LEU A 79 7.17 8.51 -0.66
C LEU A 79 8.34 7.95 0.16
N GLU A 80 8.85 6.79 -0.26
CA GLU A 80 10.10 6.23 0.24
C GLU A 80 11.23 6.48 -0.77
N VAL A 81 12.33 7.09 -0.33
CA VAL A 81 13.49 7.41 -1.18
C VAL A 81 14.60 6.39 -0.95
N TYR A 82 14.73 5.44 -1.87
CA TYR A 82 15.78 4.42 -1.80
C TYR A 82 17.18 4.98 -2.09
N PRO A 83 18.26 4.38 -1.53
CA PRO A 83 19.62 4.89 -1.68
C PRO A 83 20.12 5.10 -3.12
N ASN A 84 19.62 4.32 -4.07
CA ASN A 84 20.06 4.34 -5.48
C ASN A 84 18.99 4.93 -6.42
N ALA A 85 17.97 5.62 -5.88
CA ALA A 85 16.93 6.23 -6.69
C ALA A 85 17.44 7.51 -7.37
N PRO A 86 17.22 7.72 -8.69
CA PRO A 86 17.59 8.96 -9.37
C PRO A 86 17.05 10.22 -8.68
N LEU A 87 15.85 10.12 -8.08
CA LEU A 87 15.24 11.19 -7.31
C LEU A 87 16.10 11.65 -6.13
N LYS A 88 16.84 10.74 -5.48
CA LYS A 88 17.74 11.09 -4.38
C LYS A 88 18.86 12.01 -4.85
N ASP A 89 19.43 11.72 -6.01
CA ASP A 89 20.49 12.55 -6.59
C ASP A 89 19.96 13.92 -7.02
N ASP A 90 18.74 13.97 -7.56
CA ASP A 90 18.05 15.23 -7.89
C ASP A 90 17.81 16.08 -6.64
N MET A 91 17.31 15.48 -5.57
CA MET A 91 17.11 16.16 -4.29
C MET A 91 18.42 16.72 -3.74
N LEU A 92 19.51 15.95 -3.78
CA LEU A 92 20.83 16.41 -3.34
C LEU A 92 21.33 17.60 -4.18
N ARG A 93 21.21 17.52 -5.51
CA ARG A 93 21.64 18.60 -6.43
C ARG A 93 20.83 19.88 -6.22
N ALA A 94 19.52 19.74 -6.08
CA ALA A 94 18.60 20.87 -5.96
C ALA A 94 18.42 21.36 -4.51
N ARG A 95 19.08 20.69 -3.53
CA ARG A 95 18.94 20.93 -2.08
C ARG A 95 17.49 20.84 -1.60
N TRP A 96 16.74 19.89 -2.15
CA TRP A 96 15.39 19.59 -1.70
C TRP A 96 15.42 18.67 -0.49
N SER A 97 14.43 18.86 0.38
CA SER A 97 14.16 18.02 1.53
C SER A 97 12.75 17.44 1.44
N GLN A 98 12.53 16.27 2.04
CA GLN A 98 11.16 15.85 2.33
C GLN A 98 10.61 16.71 3.47
N ALA A 99 9.29 16.79 3.57
CA ALA A 99 8.67 17.53 4.66
C ALA A 99 9.10 16.92 6.02
N PRO A 100 9.00 17.67 7.13
CA PRO A 100 9.16 17.08 8.46
C PRO A 100 8.17 15.93 8.72
N ASP A 101 8.52 15.01 9.62
CA ASP A 101 7.64 13.87 9.97
C ASP A 101 6.28 14.33 10.52
N ASP A 102 6.25 15.41 11.30
CA ASP A 102 5.01 16.03 11.82
C ASP A 102 4.06 16.49 10.69
N ASP A 103 4.62 16.99 9.59
CA ASP A 103 3.85 17.36 8.41
C ASP A 103 3.29 16.11 7.72
N ALA A 104 4.05 15.01 7.65
CA ALA A 104 3.56 13.75 7.10
C ALA A 104 2.37 13.20 7.91
N ALA A 105 2.44 13.24 9.24
CA ALA A 105 1.33 12.85 10.10
C ALA A 105 0.08 13.71 9.84
N THR A 106 0.26 15.03 9.71
CA THR A 106 -0.82 15.98 9.40
C THR A 106 -1.42 15.73 8.02
N MET A 107 -0.58 15.51 7.00
CA MET A 107 -1.00 15.18 5.63
C MET A 107 -1.89 13.94 5.59
N TYR A 108 -1.46 12.87 6.26
CA TYR A 108 -2.17 11.58 6.27
C TYR A 108 -3.52 11.68 6.98
N THR A 109 -3.51 12.19 8.22
CA THR A 109 -4.72 12.27 9.04
C THR A 109 -5.77 13.21 8.44
N THR A 110 -5.36 14.39 7.97
CA THR A 110 -6.28 15.35 7.34
C THR A 110 -6.83 14.84 6.01
N ALA A 111 -6.03 14.12 5.20
CA ALA A 111 -6.51 13.52 3.97
C ALA A 111 -7.56 12.44 4.23
N LEU A 112 -7.33 11.57 5.22
CA LEU A 112 -8.30 10.56 5.64
C LEU A 112 -9.64 11.18 6.05
N GLU A 113 -9.62 12.28 6.78
CA GLU A 113 -10.84 13.00 7.17
C GLU A 113 -11.60 13.55 5.97
N ARG A 114 -10.90 14.16 5.00
CA ARG A 114 -11.51 14.69 3.76
C ARG A 114 -12.08 13.57 2.89
N PHE A 115 -11.33 12.49 2.70
CA PHE A 115 -11.82 11.32 1.96
C PHE A 115 -13.02 10.67 2.64
N HIS A 116 -13.00 10.54 3.97
CA HIS A 116 -14.13 10.03 4.74
C HIS A 116 -15.38 10.90 4.56
N ALA A 117 -15.23 12.23 4.64
CA ALA A 117 -16.32 13.18 4.38
C ALA A 117 -16.89 13.07 2.95
N ALA A 118 -16.07 12.69 1.97
CA ALA A 118 -16.47 12.41 0.59
C ALA A 118 -17.04 10.99 0.36
N GLY A 119 -17.17 10.17 1.41
CA GLY A 119 -17.70 8.80 1.37
C GLY A 119 -16.68 7.74 0.94
N LEU A 120 -15.38 8.04 0.97
CA LEU A 120 -14.28 7.09 0.78
C LEU A 120 -13.77 6.63 2.15
N ILE A 121 -14.00 5.37 2.49
CA ILE A 121 -13.69 4.81 3.80
C ILE A 121 -12.36 4.08 3.76
N GLN A 122 -11.48 4.36 4.72
CA GLN A 122 -10.24 3.62 4.90
C GLN A 122 -10.52 2.15 5.22
N TYR A 123 -9.87 1.25 4.50
CA TYR A 123 -9.98 -0.20 4.76
C TYR A 123 -8.63 -0.86 5.03
N GLU A 124 -7.54 -0.20 4.67
CA GLU A 124 -6.17 -0.54 5.06
C GLU A 124 -5.30 0.72 5.05
N ILE A 125 -4.06 0.64 5.55
CA ILE A 125 -3.17 1.80 5.81
C ILE A 125 -3.17 2.83 4.68
N SER A 126 -2.96 2.42 3.44
CA SER A 126 -2.76 3.32 2.30
C SER A 126 -4.01 3.56 1.47
N ASN A 127 -5.15 2.90 1.73
CA ASN A 127 -6.25 2.85 0.76
C ASN A 127 -7.60 3.18 1.39
N VAL A 128 -8.30 4.08 0.70
CA VAL A 128 -9.69 4.44 0.94
C VAL A 128 -10.55 4.03 -0.26
N ALA A 129 -11.79 3.64 -0.02
CA ALA A 129 -12.70 3.22 -1.08
C ALA A 129 -14.15 3.51 -0.75
N ARG A 130 -14.97 3.69 -1.78
CA ARG A 130 -16.42 3.66 -1.62
C ARG A 130 -16.86 2.26 -1.20
N CYS A 131 -18.06 2.16 -0.63
CA CYS A 131 -18.64 0.86 -0.26
C CYS A 131 -18.63 -0.09 -1.47
N GLY A 132 -18.19 -1.34 -1.28
CA GLY A 132 -18.09 -2.35 -2.34
C GLY A 132 -16.93 -2.17 -3.33
N ARG A 133 -16.11 -1.10 -3.22
CA ARG A 133 -15.01 -0.79 -4.17
C ARG A 133 -13.60 -1.06 -3.62
N ARG A 134 -13.49 -1.71 -2.45
CA ARG A 134 -12.20 -2.14 -1.87
C ARG A 134 -11.41 -3.01 -2.88
N SER A 135 -10.09 -2.85 -2.91
CA SER A 135 -9.25 -3.64 -3.82
C SER A 135 -9.18 -5.10 -3.39
N ARG A 136 -9.83 -5.98 -4.15
CA ARG A 136 -9.71 -7.44 -3.98
C ARG A 136 -8.25 -7.91 -4.08
N HIS A 137 -7.44 -7.22 -4.89
CA HIS A 137 -6.02 -7.53 -5.05
C HIS A 137 -5.25 -7.25 -3.74
N ASN A 138 -5.47 -6.08 -3.14
CA ASN A 138 -4.79 -5.68 -1.90
C ASN A 138 -5.27 -6.55 -0.73
N LEU A 139 -6.59 -6.71 -0.60
CA LEU A 139 -7.20 -7.53 0.46
C LEU A 139 -6.64 -8.96 0.45
N LYS A 140 -6.48 -9.57 -0.73
CA LYS A 140 -5.89 -10.91 -0.84
C LYS A 140 -4.49 -11.00 -0.22
N TYR A 141 -3.64 -9.99 -0.40
CA TYR A 141 -2.31 -9.99 0.22
C TYR A 141 -2.39 -9.78 1.73
N TRP A 142 -3.28 -8.89 2.18
CA TRP A 142 -3.42 -8.55 3.58
C TRP A 142 -4.10 -9.65 4.40
N THR A 143 -4.77 -10.60 3.76
CA THR A 143 -5.41 -11.76 4.43
C THR A 143 -4.63 -13.06 4.26
N ASP A 144 -3.31 -13.00 3.99
CA ASP A 144 -2.46 -14.18 3.68
C ASP A 144 -3.10 -15.12 2.65
N GLY A 145 -3.63 -14.54 1.58
CA GLY A 145 -4.19 -15.25 0.43
C GLY A 145 -3.10 -15.66 -0.55
N GLU A 146 -3.40 -16.69 -1.35
CA GLU A 146 -2.45 -17.24 -2.32
C GLU A 146 -2.61 -16.61 -3.71
N TRP A 147 -1.55 -16.64 -4.51
CA TRP A 147 -1.60 -16.12 -5.87
C TRP A 147 -0.55 -16.72 -6.80
N LEU A 148 -0.86 -16.69 -8.08
CA LEU A 148 0.05 -16.99 -9.17
C LEU A 148 0.36 -15.71 -9.93
N GLY A 149 1.66 -15.43 -10.07
CA GLY A 149 2.19 -14.34 -10.87
C GLY A 149 2.68 -14.82 -12.22
N PHE A 150 2.36 -14.07 -13.27
CA PHE A 150 2.77 -14.35 -14.65
C PHE A 150 3.55 -13.16 -15.21
N GLY A 151 4.52 -13.43 -16.09
CA GLY A 151 5.44 -12.42 -16.63
C GLY A 151 6.79 -12.36 -15.90
N CYS A 152 7.73 -11.61 -16.47
CA CYS A 152 9.06 -11.38 -15.90
C CYS A 152 8.96 -10.71 -14.52
N GLY A 153 9.76 -11.18 -13.56
CA GLY A 153 9.79 -10.65 -12.20
C GLY A 153 8.54 -10.92 -11.35
N ALA A 154 7.53 -11.62 -11.88
CA ALA A 154 6.31 -11.88 -11.13
C ALA A 154 6.55 -12.85 -9.97
N HIS A 155 5.98 -12.53 -8.81
CA HIS A 155 6.03 -13.38 -7.61
C HIS A 155 4.77 -14.23 -7.46
N SER A 156 4.91 -15.40 -6.86
CA SER A 156 3.80 -16.31 -6.57
C SER A 156 3.95 -16.90 -5.18
N THR A 157 2.82 -17.22 -4.54
CA THR A 157 2.75 -18.03 -3.33
C THR A 157 1.58 -18.99 -3.42
N ARG A 158 1.82 -20.29 -3.22
CA ARG A 158 0.79 -21.33 -3.31
C ARG A 158 1.20 -22.57 -2.54
N ASP A 159 0.29 -23.13 -1.77
CA ASP A 159 0.46 -24.33 -0.95
C ASP A 159 1.70 -24.23 -0.03
N GLY A 160 1.90 -23.04 0.56
CA GLY A 160 3.06 -22.75 1.43
C GLY A 160 4.40 -22.60 0.70
N VAL A 161 4.41 -22.55 -0.64
CA VAL A 161 5.62 -22.39 -1.45
C VAL A 161 5.64 -21.01 -2.10
N ARG A 162 6.76 -20.30 -2.00
CA ARG A 162 7.00 -19.00 -2.64
C ARG A 162 8.07 -19.12 -3.72
N TRP A 163 7.85 -18.44 -4.84
CA TRP A 163 8.84 -18.35 -5.93
C TRP A 163 8.65 -17.05 -6.71
N LYS A 164 9.61 -16.73 -7.56
CA LYS A 164 9.51 -15.62 -8.51
C LYS A 164 9.88 -16.09 -9.91
N ASN A 165 9.42 -15.38 -10.92
CA ASN A 165 9.93 -15.54 -12.27
C ASN A 165 11.23 -14.76 -12.44
N VAL A 166 12.10 -15.21 -13.34
CA VAL A 166 13.31 -14.44 -13.72
C VAL A 166 12.96 -12.97 -14.01
N ALA A 167 13.74 -12.06 -13.43
CA ALA A 167 13.45 -10.62 -13.46
C ALA A 167 13.88 -9.97 -14.78
N ALA A 168 14.96 -10.45 -15.40
CA ALA A 168 15.44 -9.94 -16.67
C ALA A 168 14.47 -10.31 -17.81
N THR A 169 13.96 -9.29 -18.50
CA THR A 169 12.97 -9.46 -19.57
C THR A 169 13.50 -10.35 -20.70
N ASP A 170 14.73 -10.11 -21.16
CA ASP A 170 15.34 -10.88 -22.25
C ASP A 170 15.53 -12.35 -21.88
N GLU A 171 15.95 -12.62 -20.64
CA GLU A 171 16.09 -13.97 -20.11
C GLU A 171 14.74 -14.67 -20.00
N TYR A 172 13.72 -13.97 -19.48
CA TYR A 172 12.35 -14.49 -19.41
C TYR A 172 11.85 -14.93 -20.79
N ILE A 173 11.99 -14.06 -21.80
CA ILE A 173 11.57 -14.32 -23.17
C ILE A 173 12.34 -15.51 -23.75
N ALA A 174 13.66 -15.56 -23.57
CA ALA A 174 14.50 -16.65 -24.06
C ALA A 174 14.09 -18.01 -23.47
N ARG A 175 13.86 -18.07 -22.15
CA ARG A 175 13.41 -19.30 -21.47
C ARG A 175 12.03 -19.76 -21.97
N ILE A 176 11.09 -18.83 -22.16
CA ILE A 176 9.77 -19.15 -22.73
C ILE A 176 9.90 -19.76 -24.13
N HIS A 177 10.71 -19.15 -25.02
CA HIS A 177 10.92 -19.69 -26.37
C HIS A 177 11.57 -21.08 -26.37
N ARG A 178 12.47 -21.35 -25.43
CA ARG A 178 13.11 -22.66 -25.24
C ARG A 178 12.24 -23.67 -24.47
N ARG A 179 11.06 -23.27 -24.00
CA ARG A 179 10.18 -24.06 -23.11
C ARG A 179 10.87 -24.49 -21.80
N GLU A 180 11.74 -23.63 -21.29
CA GLU A 180 12.44 -23.80 -20.01
C GLU A 180 11.65 -23.17 -18.86
N ALA A 181 11.94 -23.59 -17.62
CA ALA A 181 11.29 -23.05 -16.44
C ALA A 181 11.71 -21.59 -16.19
N VAL A 182 10.72 -20.70 -16.09
CA VAL A 182 10.93 -19.29 -15.71
C VAL A 182 10.92 -19.07 -14.20
N ALA A 183 10.36 -20.02 -13.43
CA ALA A 183 10.32 -19.98 -11.99
C ALA A 183 11.72 -20.24 -11.40
N VAL A 184 12.16 -19.33 -10.54
CA VAL A 184 13.43 -19.35 -9.81
C VAL A 184 13.19 -19.06 -8.33
N ASP A 185 14.20 -19.32 -7.50
CA ASP A 185 14.17 -19.08 -6.04
C ASP A 185 12.96 -19.71 -5.34
N ARG A 186 12.56 -20.91 -5.78
CA ARG A 186 11.44 -21.65 -5.20
C ARG A 186 11.83 -22.17 -3.82
N ARG A 187 11.05 -21.81 -2.79
CA ARG A 187 11.25 -22.28 -1.41
C ARG A 187 9.94 -22.52 -0.69
N THR A 188 9.93 -23.49 0.22
CA THR A 188 8.83 -23.72 1.14
C THR A 188 8.97 -22.79 2.34
N LEU A 189 7.87 -22.13 2.72
CA LEU A 189 7.81 -21.29 3.92
C LEU A 189 7.63 -22.18 5.16
N THR A 190 8.36 -21.86 6.22
CA THR A 190 8.15 -22.48 7.54
C THR A 190 6.82 -22.03 8.15
N GLY A 191 6.32 -22.76 9.16
CA GLY A 191 5.12 -22.34 9.89
C GLY A 191 5.28 -20.96 10.55
N GLU A 192 6.48 -20.69 11.06
CA GLU A 192 6.86 -19.40 11.67
C GLU A 192 6.84 -18.26 10.66
N GLU A 193 7.44 -18.44 9.48
CA GLU A 193 7.40 -17.42 8.41
C GLU A 193 5.97 -17.12 7.96
N ARG A 194 5.12 -18.16 7.83
CA ARG A 194 3.72 -17.97 7.44
C ARG A 194 2.91 -17.27 8.52
N LEU A 195 3.20 -17.52 9.80
CA LEU A 195 2.58 -16.82 10.91
C LEU A 195 3.01 -15.35 10.93
N GLY A 196 4.32 -15.09 10.82
CA GLY A 196 4.88 -13.73 10.74
C GLY A 196 4.26 -12.94 9.59
N ASP A 197 4.22 -13.51 8.38
CA ASP A 197 3.59 -12.89 7.21
C ASP A 197 2.11 -12.57 7.46
N ALA A 198 1.34 -13.48 8.06
CA ALA A 198 -0.08 -13.26 8.35
C ALA A 198 -0.33 -12.15 9.39
N LEU A 199 0.49 -12.10 10.45
CA LEU A 199 0.41 -11.06 11.48
C LEU A 199 0.84 -9.69 10.92
N PHE A 200 1.97 -9.66 10.21
CA PHE A 200 2.52 -8.45 9.59
C PHE A 200 1.53 -7.86 8.58
N THR A 201 1.04 -8.67 7.64
CA THR A 201 0.19 -8.19 6.56
C THR A 201 -1.24 -7.90 7.03
N GLY A 202 -1.77 -8.68 7.97
CA GLY A 202 -3.12 -8.49 8.49
C GLY A 202 -3.30 -7.21 9.31
N LEU A 203 -2.27 -6.76 10.04
CA LEU A 203 -2.31 -5.48 10.76
C LEU A 203 -2.41 -4.26 9.84
N ARG A 204 -2.14 -4.42 8.54
CA ARG A 204 -2.38 -3.35 7.57
C ARG A 204 -3.87 -3.04 7.41
N LEU A 205 -4.75 -4.00 7.67
CA LEU A 205 -6.19 -3.81 7.56
C LEU A 205 -6.69 -2.90 8.68
N ALA A 206 -7.64 -2.02 8.34
CA ALA A 206 -8.29 -1.17 9.34
C ALA A 206 -9.10 -1.98 10.37
N GLU A 207 -9.55 -3.17 9.98
CA GLU A 207 -10.23 -4.11 10.86
C GLU A 207 -9.27 -4.99 11.68
N GLY A 208 -7.97 -4.90 11.37
CA GLY A 208 -6.88 -5.65 11.98
C GLY A 208 -6.96 -7.17 11.83
N LEU A 209 -6.38 -7.83 12.82
CA LEU A 209 -6.27 -9.27 12.94
C LEU A 209 -7.48 -9.84 13.68
N ASP A 210 -8.07 -10.91 13.17
CA ASP A 210 -8.93 -11.82 13.92
C ASP A 210 -8.03 -12.85 14.62
N LEU A 211 -7.85 -12.68 15.93
CA LEU A 211 -6.96 -13.51 16.73
C LEU A 211 -7.46 -14.95 16.83
N GLU A 212 -8.78 -15.18 16.87
CA GLU A 212 -9.33 -16.54 16.93
C GLU A 212 -9.03 -17.30 15.64
N THR A 213 -9.26 -16.66 14.50
CA THR A 213 -8.99 -17.25 13.18
C THR A 213 -7.50 -17.56 13.00
N ILE A 214 -6.61 -16.66 13.41
CA ILE A 214 -5.16 -16.87 13.31
C ILE A 214 -4.71 -17.96 14.29
N ASN A 215 -5.13 -17.89 15.55
CA ASN A 215 -4.77 -18.89 16.57
C ASN A 215 -5.17 -20.31 16.12
N ARG A 216 -6.37 -20.46 15.54
CA ARG A 216 -6.86 -21.74 14.99
C ARG A 216 -6.06 -22.18 13.76
N ARG A 217 -5.76 -21.27 12.83
CA ARG A 217 -5.05 -21.60 11.57
C ARG A 217 -3.60 -21.99 11.79
N TYR A 218 -2.93 -21.34 12.76
CA TYR A 218 -1.50 -21.53 13.02
C TYR A 218 -1.22 -22.33 14.29
N HIS A 219 -2.25 -22.77 15.01
CA HIS A 219 -2.13 -23.53 16.26
C HIS A 219 -1.24 -22.84 17.30
N VAL A 220 -1.47 -21.54 17.50
CA VAL A 220 -0.66 -20.67 18.36
C VAL A 220 -1.58 -19.81 19.24
N ASP A 221 -1.09 -19.36 20.39
CA ASP A 221 -1.68 -18.24 21.12
C ASP A 221 -0.89 -16.97 20.78
N VAL A 222 -1.39 -16.18 19.81
CA VAL A 222 -0.74 -14.93 19.39
C VAL A 222 -0.59 -13.97 20.56
N TRP A 223 -1.60 -13.82 21.41
CA TRP A 223 -1.51 -12.88 22.53
C TRP A 223 -0.54 -13.37 23.60
N GLY A 224 -0.60 -14.64 23.97
CA GLY A 224 0.36 -15.23 24.92
C GLY A 224 1.81 -15.12 24.44
N ARG A 225 2.04 -15.16 23.12
CA ARG A 225 3.38 -15.07 22.52
C ARG A 225 3.89 -13.64 22.34
N TYR A 226 3.07 -12.72 21.84
CA TYR A 226 3.51 -11.38 21.43
C TYR A 226 2.94 -10.25 22.31
N GLY A 227 1.97 -10.53 23.17
CA GLY A 227 1.24 -9.53 23.95
C GLY A 227 2.15 -8.61 24.77
N ALA A 228 3.12 -9.17 25.48
CA ALA A 228 4.06 -8.39 26.28
C ALA A 228 4.89 -7.38 25.45
N ALA A 229 5.23 -7.72 24.20
CA ALA A 229 5.93 -6.80 23.30
C ALA A 229 4.99 -5.75 22.67
N LEU A 230 3.69 -6.04 22.62
CA LEU A 230 2.66 -5.18 22.04
C LEU A 230 2.02 -4.21 23.05
N GLU A 231 2.13 -4.47 24.36
CA GLU A 231 1.56 -3.65 25.44
C GLU A 231 2.00 -2.18 25.34
N SER A 232 3.28 -1.92 25.06
CA SER A 232 3.79 -0.55 24.92
C SER A 232 3.11 0.23 23.79
N PHE A 233 2.70 -0.45 22.71
CA PHE A 233 1.96 0.16 21.60
C PHE A 233 0.48 0.38 21.92
N ILE A 234 -0.10 -0.46 22.79
CA ILE A 234 -1.46 -0.23 23.32
C ILE A 234 -1.46 0.99 24.25
N ASP A 235 -0.50 1.05 25.17
CA ASP A 235 -0.34 2.18 26.10
C ASP A 235 -0.08 3.50 25.36
N ALA A 236 0.66 3.45 24.25
CA ALA A 236 0.88 4.59 23.37
C ALA A 236 -0.32 4.95 22.47
N GLY A 237 -1.43 4.20 22.54
CA GLY A 237 -2.63 4.38 21.72
C GLY A 237 -2.42 4.09 20.23
N CYS A 238 -1.40 3.33 19.87
CA CYS A 238 -1.11 2.91 18.50
C CYS A 238 -1.87 1.63 18.14
N LEU A 239 -2.11 0.76 19.11
CA LEU A 239 -2.76 -0.52 18.92
C LEU A 239 -3.99 -0.60 19.84
N VAL A 240 -5.05 -1.24 19.36
CA VAL A 240 -6.23 -1.56 20.17
C VAL A 240 -6.46 -3.04 20.08
N ARG A 241 -6.84 -3.61 21.22
CA ARG A 241 -7.23 -4.99 21.35
C ARG A 241 -8.59 -5.09 22.02
N ASP A 242 -9.44 -5.96 21.49
CA ASP A 242 -10.58 -6.51 22.20
C ASP A 242 -10.41 -8.04 22.37
N ASP A 243 -11.46 -8.72 22.82
CA ASP A 243 -11.44 -10.16 23.08
C ASP A 243 -11.11 -11.00 21.83
N SER A 244 -11.39 -10.49 20.63
CA SER A 244 -11.30 -11.22 19.36
C SER A 244 -10.31 -10.62 18.37
N ARG A 245 -10.03 -9.32 18.46
CA ARG A 245 -9.31 -8.57 17.43
C ARG A 245 -8.16 -7.73 17.97
N LEU A 246 -7.20 -7.50 17.09
CA LEU A 246 -6.05 -6.62 17.30
C LEU A 246 -5.87 -5.73 16.07
N TRP A 247 -5.97 -4.40 16.21
CA TRP A 247 -5.89 -3.48 15.06
C TRP A 247 -5.16 -2.19 15.40
N LEU A 248 -4.59 -1.55 14.37
CA LEU A 248 -3.94 -0.26 14.49
C LEU A 248 -4.98 0.86 14.60
N THR A 249 -4.74 1.83 15.49
CA THR A 249 -5.42 3.12 15.41
C THR A 249 -4.92 3.90 14.20
N ARG A 250 -5.57 5.03 13.84
CA ARG A 250 -5.03 5.92 12.80
C ARG A 250 -3.61 6.39 13.11
N ARG A 251 -3.31 6.63 14.39
CA ARG A 251 -1.95 6.93 14.86
C ARG A 251 -1.02 5.73 14.69
N GLY A 252 -1.48 4.54 15.05
CA GLY A 252 -0.70 3.31 14.86
C GLY A 252 -0.39 3.00 13.40
N MET A 253 -1.26 3.38 12.46
CA MET A 253 -1.00 3.19 11.03
C MET A 253 0.16 4.04 10.50
N LEU A 254 0.45 5.20 11.11
CA LEU A 254 1.64 5.99 10.81
C LEU A 254 2.92 5.32 11.30
N LEU A 255 2.81 4.53 12.37
CA LEU A 255 3.91 3.79 13.01
C LEU A 255 3.77 2.28 12.79
N ALA A 256 3.16 1.90 11.66
CA ALA A 256 2.79 0.52 11.42
C ALA A 256 4.00 -0.39 11.33
N ASN A 257 5.10 0.11 10.74
CA ASN A 257 6.32 -0.67 10.58
C ASN A 257 6.93 -1.01 11.95
N GLU A 258 6.97 -0.07 12.87
CA GLU A 258 7.49 -0.21 14.22
C GLU A 258 6.71 -1.27 14.99
N VAL A 259 5.37 -1.24 14.92
CA VAL A 259 4.52 -2.26 15.53
C VAL A 259 4.77 -3.62 14.87
N MET A 260 4.85 -3.66 13.55
CA MET A 260 4.97 -4.91 12.79
C MET A 260 6.31 -5.61 12.98
N THR A 261 7.39 -4.91 13.36
CA THR A 261 8.67 -5.56 13.69
C THR A 261 8.61 -6.55 14.83
N VAL A 262 7.57 -6.51 15.68
CA VAL A 262 7.36 -7.48 16.76
C VAL A 262 7.17 -8.92 16.23
N PHE A 263 6.74 -9.08 14.98
CA PHE A 263 6.41 -10.37 14.38
C PHE A 263 7.50 -10.95 13.48
N VAL A 264 8.60 -10.22 13.26
CA VAL A 264 9.64 -10.54 12.26
C VAL A 264 10.96 -10.89 12.92
#